data_AF-A0A935WMJ7-F1
#
_entry.id   AF-A0A935WMJ7-F1
#
_cell.length_a   1.000
_cell.length_b   1.000
_cell.length_c   1.000
_cell.angle_alpha   90.00
_cell.angle_beta   90.00
_cell.angle_gamma   90.00
#
_symmetry.space_group_name_H-M   'P 1'
#
loop_
_entity.id
_entity.type
_entity.pdbx_description
1 polymer ?
#
loop_
_entity_poly.entity_id
_entity_poly.type
_entity_poly.pdbx_seq_one_letter_code
_entity_poly.pdbx_strand_id
1 'polypeptide(L)'
;MRNSRQPVDATLRLPETEIAAKGEFGFGAQGRFDPALALNFRSADLRKAFVLASRASASPLAASGTANLLREGNNIVFDKLAFELAGSKGTGRLAFPAGDVSPFSGALSLDRANAAGLLALALGQAQVSYVELGIPLLANFPGALKMEIGSLAVSDRVSLQKAAFQIRAGRFETVFDDFQAQLAGGRVSGMLRVADTLPRVLEIRLDLADVALAQLLQAKPLRGALTAAVTLGASGNTEDDLIASLSGRGALVLSNLEIERTDATAVSSVHASVKEAPDEKKIEQALLSVLDRGPLKVSKLEAPLVITNGMVRSGSAKAQAGNIEIRLSGSLNIPKRSVDALLNIEVVGGSSVRPGAMVRWAGPFDAPERTVDAKALITAITLRAIERGGQNINLQEERPAPAKKKRQPAKNEVESVPLLPPPANISPAPQPRSQN
;
A
#
# COMPACT_ATOMS: atom_id res chain seq x y z
N MET A 1 -31.80 -26.66 53.16
CA MET A 1 -30.80 -27.63 52.66
C MET A 1 -29.42 -27.04 52.91
N ARG A 2 -28.54 -27.74 53.62
CA ARG A 2 -27.17 -27.26 53.88
C ARG A 2 -26.39 -27.27 52.56
N ASN A 3 -25.71 -26.17 52.23
CA ASN A 3 -24.71 -26.13 51.15
C ASN A 3 -23.58 -27.10 51.51
N SER A 4 -23.68 -28.37 51.09
CA SER A 4 -22.60 -29.33 51.22
C SER A 4 -21.61 -29.10 50.09
N ARG A 5 -20.48 -28.46 50.39
CA ARG A 5 -19.32 -28.47 49.50
C ARG A 5 -18.55 -29.78 49.70
N GLN A 6 -18.17 -30.41 48.60
CA GLN A 6 -17.41 -31.64 48.56
C GLN A 6 -16.02 -31.35 47.95
N PRO A 7 -14.94 -31.87 48.54
CA PRO A 7 -13.62 -31.76 47.96
C PRO A 7 -13.55 -32.57 46.67
N VAL A 8 -12.81 -32.05 45.68
CA VAL A 8 -12.51 -32.70 44.40
C VAL A 8 -11.02 -32.69 44.17
N ASP A 9 -10.50 -33.86 43.83
CA ASP A 9 -9.20 -34.06 43.21
C ASP A 9 -9.43 -35.07 42.08
N ALA A 10 -9.54 -34.56 40.86
CA ALA A 10 -9.97 -35.36 39.71
C ALA A 10 -9.16 -35.02 38.47
N THR A 11 -8.88 -36.04 37.66
CA THR A 11 -8.18 -35.89 36.39
C THR A 11 -9.01 -36.50 35.27
N LEU A 12 -9.35 -35.68 34.28
CA LEU A 12 -9.98 -36.10 33.03
C LEU A 12 -8.90 -36.30 31.97
N ARG A 13 -8.86 -37.48 31.37
CA ARG A 13 -7.95 -37.83 30.28
C ARG A 13 -8.73 -38.00 28.99
N LEU A 14 -8.37 -37.22 28.00
CA LEU A 14 -8.84 -37.26 26.62
C LEU A 14 -7.64 -37.60 25.70
N PRO A 15 -7.85 -37.94 24.42
CA PRO A 15 -6.74 -38.16 23.50
C PRO A 15 -5.73 -37.02 23.51
N GLU A 16 -4.49 -37.33 23.89
CA GLU A 16 -3.36 -36.37 23.99
C GLU A 16 -3.64 -35.14 24.86
N THR A 17 -4.61 -35.23 25.78
CA THR A 17 -5.09 -34.11 26.57
C THR A 17 -5.40 -34.54 28.00
N GLU A 18 -4.89 -33.82 28.99
CA GLU A 18 -5.11 -34.04 30.41
C GLU A 18 -5.63 -32.76 31.05
N ILE A 19 -6.72 -32.86 31.81
CA ILE A 19 -7.31 -31.80 32.62
C ILE A 19 -7.35 -32.28 34.06
N ALA A 20 -6.56 -31.67 34.94
CA ALA A 20 -6.62 -31.92 36.38
C ALA A 20 -7.40 -30.79 37.05
N ALA A 21 -8.27 -31.14 37.99
CA ALA A 21 -9.09 -30.22 38.75
C ALA A 21 -8.94 -30.51 40.24
N LYS A 22 -8.63 -29.50 41.03
CA LYS A 22 -8.49 -29.61 42.48
C LYS A 22 -9.23 -28.48 43.20
N GLY A 23 -10.00 -28.78 44.23
CA GLY A 23 -10.69 -27.77 45.02
C GLY A 23 -11.97 -28.30 45.64
N GLU A 24 -13.03 -27.50 45.60
CA GLU A 24 -14.34 -27.88 46.11
C GLU A 24 -15.42 -27.63 45.05
N PHE A 25 -16.49 -28.42 45.08
CA PHE A 25 -17.73 -28.09 44.39
C PHE A 25 -18.91 -28.28 45.34
N GLY A 26 -19.98 -27.54 45.12
CA GLY A 26 -21.24 -27.76 45.79
C GLY A 26 -22.41 -27.53 44.85
N PHE A 27 -23.60 -27.61 45.42
CA PHE A 27 -24.81 -27.14 44.77
C PHE A 27 -25.32 -25.95 45.56
N GLY A 28 -25.41 -24.79 44.91
CA GLY A 28 -25.95 -23.56 45.48
C GLY A 28 -27.48 -23.58 45.56
N ALA A 29 -28.07 -22.43 45.92
CA ALA A 29 -29.52 -22.26 45.94
C ALA A 29 -30.13 -22.66 44.58
N GLN A 30 -31.22 -23.42 44.59
CA GLN A 30 -31.87 -24.02 43.41
C GLN A 30 -31.11 -25.19 42.75
N GLY A 31 -30.14 -25.82 43.44
CA GLY A 31 -29.46 -27.02 42.92
C GLY A 31 -28.44 -26.72 41.81
N ARG A 32 -27.97 -25.47 41.70
CA ARG A 32 -27.01 -25.05 40.67
C ARG A 32 -25.59 -25.44 41.05
N PHE A 33 -24.85 -26.03 40.12
CA PHE A 33 -23.46 -26.43 40.33
C PHE A 33 -22.54 -25.24 40.65
N ASP A 34 -21.98 -25.14 41.86
CA ASP A 34 -21.14 -24.06 42.37
C ASP A 34 -19.67 -24.52 42.53
N PRO A 35 -18.82 -24.43 41.49
CA PRO A 35 -17.43 -24.85 41.56
C PRO A 35 -16.53 -23.78 42.20
N ALA A 36 -15.51 -24.26 42.90
CA ALA A 36 -14.32 -23.51 43.27
C ALA A 36 -13.09 -24.41 43.02
N LEU A 37 -12.74 -24.60 41.75
CA LEU A 37 -11.74 -25.56 41.31
C LEU A 37 -10.54 -24.85 40.67
N ALA A 38 -9.33 -25.18 41.09
CA ALA A 38 -8.11 -24.89 40.35
C ALA A 38 -7.95 -25.94 39.24
N LEU A 39 -7.87 -25.48 38.00
CA LEU A 39 -7.71 -26.29 36.81
C LEU A 39 -6.28 -26.20 36.30
N ASN A 40 -5.71 -27.34 35.93
CA ASN A 40 -4.50 -27.45 35.13
C ASN A 40 -4.83 -28.23 33.87
N PHE A 41 -4.37 -27.74 32.73
CA PHE A 41 -4.64 -28.32 31.43
C PHE A 41 -3.35 -28.47 30.64
N ARG A 42 -3.19 -29.61 29.96
CA ARG A 42 -2.10 -29.87 29.02
C ARG A 42 -2.59 -30.70 27.86
N SER A 43 -2.25 -30.31 26.66
CA SER A 43 -2.57 -31.03 25.43
C SER A 43 -1.41 -30.95 24.45
N ALA A 44 -1.00 -32.09 23.90
CA ALA A 44 -0.06 -32.13 22.79
C ALA A 44 -0.77 -31.76 21.46
N ASP A 45 -2.06 -32.05 21.35
CA ASP A 45 -2.88 -31.69 20.20
C ASP A 45 -4.37 -31.53 20.58
N LEU A 46 -4.80 -30.28 20.80
CA LEU A 46 -6.17 -29.93 21.16
C LEU A 46 -7.21 -30.45 20.17
N ARG A 47 -6.83 -30.63 18.91
CA ARG A 47 -7.74 -31.07 17.84
C ARG A 47 -8.29 -32.47 18.07
N LYS A 48 -7.54 -33.32 18.80
CA LYS A 48 -7.95 -34.70 19.10
C LYS A 48 -8.94 -34.78 20.26
N ALA A 49 -8.99 -33.74 21.10
CA ALA A 49 -9.90 -33.65 22.22
C ALA A 49 -11.14 -32.77 21.94
N PHE A 50 -11.02 -31.77 21.06
CA PHE A 50 -12.07 -30.78 20.83
C PHE A 50 -12.32 -30.50 19.34
N VAL A 51 -13.58 -30.67 18.91
CA VAL A 51 -14.02 -30.42 17.52
C VAL A 51 -13.82 -28.96 17.08
N LEU A 52 -13.95 -28.00 18.01
CA LEU A 52 -13.68 -26.60 17.68
C LEU A 52 -12.20 -26.37 17.34
N ALA A 53 -11.29 -27.05 18.03
CA ALA A 53 -9.85 -26.95 17.75
C ALA A 53 -9.50 -27.60 16.40
N SER A 54 -10.11 -28.73 16.05
CA SER A 54 -9.89 -29.35 14.74
C SER A 54 -10.41 -28.51 13.57
N ARG A 55 -11.45 -27.70 13.80
CA ARG A 55 -11.95 -26.70 12.84
C ARG A 55 -11.14 -25.41 12.82
N ALA A 56 -10.39 -25.11 13.88
CA ALA A 56 -9.57 -23.91 13.98
C ALA A 56 -8.18 -24.07 13.34
N SER A 57 -7.67 -25.30 13.24
CA SER A 57 -6.32 -25.53 12.72
C SER A 57 -6.17 -26.92 12.09
N ALA A 58 -5.47 -26.97 10.96
CA ALA A 58 -5.03 -28.20 10.32
C ALA A 58 -3.72 -28.77 10.87
N SER A 59 -2.97 -27.98 11.65
CA SER A 59 -1.71 -28.41 12.29
C SER A 59 -1.95 -28.77 13.75
N PRO A 60 -1.15 -29.68 14.34
CA PRO A 60 -1.24 -30.00 15.76
C PRO A 60 -1.25 -28.75 16.64
N LEU A 61 -2.24 -28.64 17.51
CA LEU A 61 -2.43 -27.45 18.35
C LEU A 61 -2.05 -27.77 19.79
N ALA A 62 -0.76 -27.70 20.09
CA ALA A 62 -0.25 -27.86 21.44
C ALA A 62 -0.72 -26.70 22.32
N ALA A 63 -1.19 -27.04 23.52
CA ALA A 63 -1.67 -26.06 24.47
C ALA A 63 -1.45 -26.51 25.91
N SER A 64 -1.22 -25.57 26.80
CA SER A 64 -1.20 -25.82 28.24
C SER A 64 -1.68 -24.60 29.00
N GLY A 65 -2.09 -24.76 30.25
CA GLY A 65 -2.53 -23.63 31.04
C GLY A 65 -3.13 -23.97 32.38
N THR A 66 -3.50 -22.93 33.10
CA THR A 66 -4.15 -22.97 34.40
C THR A 66 -5.31 -21.99 34.44
N ALA A 67 -6.33 -22.29 35.23
CA ALA A 67 -7.48 -21.39 35.45
C ALA A 67 -8.16 -21.71 36.79
N ASN A 68 -8.87 -20.75 37.35
CA ASN A 68 -9.81 -20.98 38.43
C ASN A 68 -11.22 -21.06 37.88
N LEU A 69 -11.89 -22.20 38.08
CA LEU A 69 -13.28 -22.40 37.74
C LEU A 69 -14.18 -21.98 38.90
N LEU A 70 -14.99 -20.96 38.67
CA LEU A 70 -15.88 -20.35 39.64
C LEU A 70 -17.29 -20.24 39.05
N ARG A 71 -18.31 -20.07 39.90
CA ARG A 71 -19.62 -19.57 39.48
C ARG A 71 -19.81 -18.13 39.93
N GLU A 72 -20.28 -17.29 39.00
CA GLU A 72 -20.75 -15.94 39.29
C GLU A 72 -22.15 -15.75 38.72
N GLY A 73 -23.16 -15.72 39.61
CA GLY A 73 -24.55 -15.68 39.20
C GLY A 73 -24.90 -16.87 38.30
N ASN A 74 -25.30 -16.59 37.05
CA ASN A 74 -25.61 -17.64 36.08
C ASN A 74 -24.39 -18.12 35.28
N ASN A 75 -23.22 -17.54 35.46
CA ASN A 75 -22.05 -17.82 34.64
C ASN A 75 -21.08 -18.78 35.34
N ILE A 76 -20.53 -19.70 34.57
CA ILE A 76 -19.28 -20.38 34.87
C ILE A 76 -18.14 -19.50 34.37
N VAL A 77 -17.24 -19.15 35.28
CA VAL A 77 -16.14 -18.24 35.03
C VAL A 77 -14.83 -19.00 35.14
N PHE A 78 -14.02 -18.89 34.09
CA PHE A 78 -12.61 -19.24 34.09
C PHE A 78 -11.84 -17.96 34.43
N ASP A 79 -11.51 -17.80 35.70
CA ASP A 79 -10.77 -16.66 36.23
C ASP A 79 -9.27 -16.94 36.30
N LYS A 80 -8.45 -15.88 36.22
CA LYS A 80 -6.97 -15.99 36.21
C LYS A 80 -6.48 -17.03 35.21
N LEU A 81 -7.09 -17.08 34.03
CA LEU A 81 -6.66 -17.95 32.96
C LEU A 81 -5.24 -17.54 32.57
N ALA A 82 -4.31 -18.50 32.57
CA ALA A 82 -2.96 -18.35 32.05
C ALA A 82 -2.68 -19.54 31.14
N PHE A 83 -2.30 -19.31 29.90
CA PHE A 83 -2.17 -20.37 28.92
C PHE A 83 -1.03 -20.13 27.94
N GLU A 84 -0.58 -21.21 27.34
CA GLU A 84 0.26 -21.21 26.15
C GLU A 84 -0.47 -21.99 25.06
N LEU A 85 -0.62 -21.39 23.89
CA LEU A 85 -1.31 -21.95 22.73
C LEU A 85 -0.45 -21.72 21.48
N ALA A 86 -0.03 -22.78 20.80
CA ALA A 86 0.83 -22.70 19.62
C ALA A 86 2.10 -21.83 19.82
N GLY A 87 2.70 -21.86 21.03
CA GLY A 87 3.88 -21.07 21.37
C GLY A 87 3.63 -19.57 21.61
N SER A 88 2.35 -19.16 21.68
CA SER A 88 1.90 -17.84 22.15
C SER A 88 1.43 -17.96 23.59
N LYS A 89 1.86 -17.04 24.44
CA LYS A 89 1.45 -16.98 25.85
C LYS A 89 0.31 -15.99 26.00
N GLY A 90 -0.67 -16.36 26.83
CA GLY A 90 -1.80 -15.52 27.10
C GLY A 90 -2.31 -15.60 28.52
N THR A 91 -3.08 -14.59 28.88
CA THR A 91 -3.82 -14.53 30.14
C THR A 91 -5.22 -14.00 29.90
N GLY A 92 -6.11 -14.18 30.86
CA GLY A 92 -7.41 -13.53 30.78
C GLY A 92 -8.46 -14.09 31.71
N ARG A 93 -9.71 -13.85 31.31
CA ARG A 93 -10.89 -14.26 32.02
C ARG A 93 -12.02 -14.51 31.03
N LEU A 94 -12.68 -15.65 31.14
CA LEU A 94 -13.79 -16.04 30.29
C LEU A 94 -15.00 -16.39 31.16
N ALA A 95 -16.18 -15.93 30.78
CA ALA A 95 -17.44 -16.22 31.44
C ALA A 95 -18.41 -16.83 30.42
N PHE A 96 -18.86 -18.04 30.72
CA PHE A 96 -19.83 -18.78 29.93
C PHE A 96 -21.11 -18.93 30.75
N PRO A 97 -22.31 -18.74 30.17
CA PRO A 97 -23.52 -19.06 30.90
C PRO A 97 -23.65 -20.55 31.18
N ALA A 98 -24.17 -20.88 32.35
CA ALA A 98 -24.73 -22.19 32.65
C ALA A 98 -26.22 -22.20 32.27
N GLY A 99 -26.54 -22.18 30.97
CA GLY A 99 -27.93 -22.22 30.48
C GLY A 99 -28.08 -21.81 29.01
N ASP A 100 -29.31 -21.88 28.49
CA ASP A 100 -29.56 -22.00 27.04
C ASP A 100 -29.38 -20.72 26.19
N VAL A 101 -29.20 -19.51 26.76
CA VAL A 101 -29.33 -18.28 25.92
C VAL A 101 -28.51 -17.03 26.34
N SER A 102 -27.42 -17.12 27.10
CA SER A 102 -26.62 -15.90 27.40
C SER A 102 -25.43 -15.74 26.45
N PRO A 103 -25.04 -14.50 26.09
CA PRO A 103 -23.78 -14.29 25.41
C PRO A 103 -22.58 -14.68 26.29
N PHE A 104 -21.58 -15.36 25.73
CA PHE A 104 -20.30 -15.50 26.42
C PHE A 104 -19.63 -14.12 26.54
N SER A 105 -18.79 -13.93 27.56
CA SER A 105 -18.05 -12.68 27.73
C SER A 105 -16.64 -12.93 28.24
N GLY A 106 -15.72 -12.02 27.95
CA GLY A 106 -14.38 -12.13 28.51
C GLY A 106 -13.39 -11.10 28.00
N ALA A 107 -12.18 -11.22 28.51
CA ALA A 107 -11.01 -10.50 28.04
C ALA A 107 -9.82 -11.46 27.98
N LEU A 108 -9.09 -11.45 26.86
CA LEU A 108 -7.85 -12.20 26.68
C LEU A 108 -6.73 -11.24 26.27
N SER A 109 -5.56 -11.43 26.88
CA SER A 109 -4.30 -10.83 26.47
C SER A 109 -3.40 -11.92 25.91
N LEU A 110 -2.78 -11.67 24.76
CA LEU A 110 -1.81 -12.55 24.11
C LEU A 110 -0.49 -11.79 23.90
N ASP A 111 0.64 -12.46 24.02
CA ASP A 111 1.93 -11.86 23.66
C ASP A 111 2.03 -11.66 22.14
N ARG A 112 1.58 -12.66 21.37
CA ARG A 112 1.66 -12.69 19.90
C ARG A 112 0.45 -13.39 19.28
N ALA A 113 0.06 -12.93 18.10
CA ALA A 113 -0.92 -13.61 17.26
C ALA A 113 -0.66 -13.36 15.78
N ASN A 114 -1.38 -14.08 14.92
CA ASN A 114 -1.36 -13.90 13.47
C ASN A 114 -2.74 -13.49 12.97
N ALA A 115 -2.82 -12.39 12.22
CA ALA A 115 -4.07 -11.81 11.72
C ALA A 115 -4.77 -12.75 10.73
N ALA A 116 -4.04 -13.46 9.87
CA ALA A 116 -4.61 -14.45 8.97
C ALA A 116 -5.25 -15.60 9.76
N GLY A 117 -4.58 -16.06 10.82
CA GLY A 117 -5.15 -17.05 11.74
C GLY A 117 -6.45 -16.57 12.38
N LEU A 118 -6.48 -15.35 12.93
CA LEU A 118 -7.69 -14.77 13.52
C LEU A 118 -8.84 -14.60 12.51
N LEU A 119 -8.51 -14.16 11.29
CA LEU A 119 -9.49 -14.03 10.22
C LEU A 119 -10.03 -15.39 9.79
N ALA A 120 -9.18 -16.41 9.71
CA ALA A 120 -9.59 -17.77 9.40
C ALA A 120 -10.61 -18.32 10.42
N LEU A 121 -10.42 -18.02 11.72
CA LEU A 121 -11.41 -18.37 12.77
C LEU A 121 -12.77 -17.70 12.52
N ALA A 122 -12.77 -16.44 12.10
CA ALA A 122 -13.98 -15.68 11.78
C ALA A 122 -14.65 -16.11 10.48
N LEU A 123 -13.85 -16.55 9.50
CA LEU A 123 -14.32 -17.06 8.22
C LEU A 123 -14.63 -18.56 8.25
N GLY A 124 -14.42 -19.25 9.37
CA GLY A 124 -14.67 -20.69 9.46
C GLY A 124 -13.74 -21.53 8.60
N GLN A 125 -12.56 -21.01 8.28
CA GLN A 125 -11.53 -21.69 7.50
C GLN A 125 -10.53 -22.37 8.44
N ALA A 126 -10.48 -23.70 8.43
CA ALA A 126 -9.42 -24.47 9.09
C ALA A 126 -8.13 -24.53 8.24
N GLN A 127 -8.24 -24.19 6.95
CA GLN A 127 -7.20 -24.29 5.93
C GLN A 127 -7.38 -23.19 4.88
N VAL A 128 -6.24 -22.66 4.40
CA VAL A 128 -6.13 -22.01 3.10
C VAL A 128 -6.26 -23.12 2.05
N SER A 129 -7.50 -23.43 1.68
CA SER A 129 -7.82 -24.37 0.60
C SER A 129 -8.85 -23.71 -0.29
N TYR A 130 -8.81 -23.98 -1.59
CA TYR A 130 -9.72 -23.49 -2.64
C TYR A 130 -11.18 -23.95 -2.47
N VAL A 131 -11.57 -24.32 -1.25
CA VAL A 131 -12.85 -24.89 -0.87
C VAL A 131 -13.72 -23.77 -0.28
N GLU A 132 -15.04 -23.93 -0.43
CA GLU A 132 -16.06 -23.05 0.11
C GLU A 132 -15.78 -22.66 1.57
N LEU A 133 -16.07 -21.39 1.90
CA LEU A 133 -15.98 -20.85 3.24
C LEU A 133 -16.84 -21.68 4.19
N GLY A 134 -16.22 -22.29 5.19
CA GLY A 134 -16.91 -23.09 6.19
C GLY A 134 -17.76 -22.25 7.15
N ILE A 135 -18.51 -22.92 8.02
CA ILE A 135 -19.26 -22.26 9.09
C ILE A 135 -18.25 -21.57 10.04
N PRO A 136 -18.40 -20.27 10.34
CA PRO A 136 -17.55 -19.58 11.34
C PRO A 136 -17.52 -20.31 12.69
N LEU A 137 -16.39 -20.27 13.40
CA LEU A 137 -16.27 -20.97 14.70
C LEU A 137 -17.20 -20.40 15.76
N LEU A 138 -17.43 -19.09 15.70
CA LEU A 138 -18.31 -18.38 16.63
C LEU A 138 -19.75 -18.27 16.11
N ALA A 139 -20.06 -18.85 14.94
CA ALA A 139 -21.44 -18.88 14.46
C ALA A 139 -22.32 -19.61 15.48
N ASN A 140 -23.43 -18.98 15.85
CA ASN A 140 -24.38 -19.46 16.88
C ASN A 140 -23.86 -19.46 18.34
N PHE A 141 -22.67 -18.90 18.60
CA PHE A 141 -22.20 -18.61 19.95
C PHE A 141 -22.23 -17.10 20.17
N PRO A 142 -23.38 -16.51 20.53
CA PRO A 142 -23.44 -15.07 20.77
C PRO A 142 -22.49 -14.71 21.91
N GLY A 143 -21.80 -13.57 21.80
CA GLY A 143 -20.84 -13.17 22.82
C GLY A 143 -19.95 -12.00 22.46
N ALA A 144 -19.17 -11.57 23.45
CA ALA A 144 -18.22 -10.48 23.32
C ALA A 144 -16.87 -10.81 23.96
N LEU A 145 -15.78 -10.63 23.23
CA LEU A 145 -14.43 -10.87 23.72
C LEU A 145 -13.56 -9.65 23.50
N LYS A 146 -13.02 -9.08 24.56
CA LYS A 146 -11.96 -8.07 24.45
C LYS A 146 -10.63 -8.76 24.23
N MET A 147 -9.87 -8.29 23.25
CA MET A 147 -8.59 -8.84 22.85
C MET A 147 -7.52 -7.78 22.99
N GLU A 148 -6.42 -8.13 23.64
CA GLU A 148 -5.18 -7.36 23.64
C GLU A 148 -4.06 -8.28 23.15
N ILE A 149 -3.24 -7.79 22.22
CA ILE A 149 -2.19 -8.57 21.58
C ILE A 149 -0.93 -7.72 21.51
N GLY A 150 0.15 -8.20 22.13
CA GLY A 150 1.44 -7.50 22.14
C GLY A 150 1.97 -7.25 20.73
N SER A 151 2.05 -8.30 19.91
CA SER A 151 2.45 -8.23 18.51
C SER A 151 1.55 -9.08 17.61
N LEU A 152 0.83 -8.44 16.69
CA LEU A 152 -0.05 -9.08 15.72
C LEU A 152 0.61 -9.09 14.33
N ALA A 153 1.03 -10.27 13.87
CA ALA A 153 1.62 -10.43 12.54
C ALA A 153 0.55 -10.35 11.45
N VAL A 154 0.74 -9.45 10.47
CA VAL A 154 -0.14 -9.31 9.29
C VAL A 154 0.47 -10.01 8.08
N SER A 155 1.79 -9.94 7.95
CA SER A 155 2.60 -10.69 6.99
C SER A 155 3.98 -10.96 7.57
N ASP A 156 4.85 -11.66 6.85
CA ASP A 156 6.23 -11.93 7.27
C ASP A 156 7.06 -10.64 7.51
N ARG A 157 6.64 -9.52 6.94
CA ARG A 157 7.36 -8.23 7.01
C ARG A 157 6.63 -7.16 7.82
N VAL A 158 5.33 -7.35 8.07
CA VAL A 158 4.49 -6.33 8.70
C VAL A 158 3.85 -6.89 9.96
N SER A 159 4.15 -6.26 11.09
CA SER A 159 3.51 -6.53 12.38
C SER A 159 2.93 -5.27 12.98
N LEU A 160 1.78 -5.43 13.61
CA LEU A 160 1.11 -4.41 14.39
C LEU A 160 1.50 -4.61 15.87
N GLN A 161 1.82 -3.53 16.56
CA GLN A 161 2.19 -3.55 17.97
C GLN A 161 1.02 -3.05 18.83
N LYS A 162 0.85 -3.65 20.02
CA LYS A 162 -0.19 -3.27 20.99
C LYS A 162 -1.59 -3.25 20.35
N ALA A 163 -1.94 -4.32 19.64
CA ALA A 163 -3.24 -4.42 19.00
C ALA A 163 -4.33 -4.69 20.04
N ALA A 164 -5.38 -3.88 20.05
CA ALA A 164 -6.54 -4.04 20.90
C ALA A 164 -7.82 -3.98 20.05
N PHE A 165 -8.78 -4.84 20.33
CA PHE A 165 -10.07 -4.87 19.64
C PHE A 165 -11.11 -5.67 20.43
N GLN A 166 -12.37 -5.53 20.07
CA GLN A 166 -13.45 -6.36 20.60
C GLN A 166 -14.03 -7.24 19.50
N ILE A 167 -14.13 -8.55 19.75
CA ILE A 167 -14.87 -9.48 18.92
C ILE A 167 -16.30 -9.56 19.46
N ARG A 168 -17.29 -9.28 18.63
CA ARG A 168 -18.71 -9.52 18.91
C ARG A 168 -19.21 -10.60 17.96
N ALA A 169 -19.52 -11.76 18.51
CA ALA A 169 -20.15 -12.84 17.77
C ALA A 169 -21.67 -12.75 17.95
N GLY A 170 -22.40 -12.82 16.85
CA GLY A 170 -23.85 -12.92 16.80
C GLY A 170 -24.30 -14.19 16.08
N ARG A 171 -25.61 -14.30 15.85
CA ARG A 171 -26.17 -15.45 15.14
C ARG A 171 -25.83 -15.45 13.65
N PHE A 172 -25.74 -14.28 13.03
CA PHE A 172 -25.55 -14.11 11.57
C PHE A 172 -24.42 -13.15 11.21
N GLU A 173 -23.64 -12.69 12.19
CA GLU A 173 -22.49 -11.83 11.93
C GLU A 173 -21.44 -11.97 13.01
N THR A 174 -20.20 -11.67 12.63
CA THR A 174 -19.07 -11.46 13.55
C THR A 174 -18.48 -10.09 13.28
N VAL A 175 -18.33 -9.29 14.33
CA VAL A 175 -17.77 -7.93 14.25
C VAL A 175 -16.48 -7.86 15.04
N PHE A 176 -15.42 -7.36 14.42
CA PHE A 176 -14.21 -6.90 15.06
C PHE A 176 -14.31 -5.38 15.12
N ASP A 177 -14.54 -4.86 16.33
CA ASP A 177 -14.82 -3.46 16.57
C ASP A 177 -13.72 -2.82 17.41
N ASP A 178 -13.70 -1.48 17.41
CA ASP A 178 -12.73 -0.68 18.14
C ASP A 178 -11.26 -1.13 17.93
N PHE A 179 -10.93 -1.57 16.71
CA PHE A 179 -9.57 -2.02 16.41
C PHE A 179 -8.62 -0.83 16.52
N GLN A 180 -7.54 -1.01 17.29
CA GLN A 180 -6.46 -0.04 17.45
C GLN A 180 -5.13 -0.76 17.53
N ALA A 181 -4.11 -0.26 16.84
CA ALA A 181 -2.75 -0.77 16.93
C ALA A 181 -1.71 0.28 16.51
N GLN A 182 -0.43 -0.03 16.69
CA GLN A 182 0.69 0.76 16.19
C GLN A 182 1.32 0.07 14.98
N LEU A 183 1.66 0.84 13.94
CA LEU A 183 2.32 0.36 12.73
C LEU A 183 3.38 1.37 12.30
N ALA A 184 4.64 0.93 12.24
CA ALA A 184 5.75 1.74 11.71
C ALA A 184 5.80 3.17 12.32
N GLY A 185 5.67 3.27 13.65
CA GLY A 185 5.64 4.55 14.40
C GLY A 185 4.31 5.31 14.35
N GLY A 186 3.40 4.94 13.45
CA GLY A 186 2.06 5.51 13.34
C GLY A 186 0.98 4.70 14.06
N ARG A 187 -0.29 5.04 13.81
CA ARG A 187 -1.47 4.37 14.37
C ARG A 187 -2.32 3.75 13.26
N VAL A 188 -2.95 2.63 13.61
CA VAL A 188 -3.94 1.94 12.79
C VAL A 188 -5.21 1.83 13.61
N SER A 189 -6.35 2.15 13.01
CA SER A 189 -7.65 1.89 13.61
C SER A 189 -8.65 1.38 12.59
N GLY A 190 -9.72 0.71 13.03
CA GLY A 190 -10.71 0.23 12.08
C GLY A 190 -11.78 -0.68 12.67
N MET A 191 -12.54 -1.29 11.75
CA MET A 191 -13.50 -2.34 12.04
C MET A 191 -13.55 -3.33 10.88
N LEU A 192 -13.88 -4.58 11.20
CA LEU A 192 -14.21 -5.63 10.24
C LEU A 192 -15.54 -6.24 10.64
N ARG A 193 -16.51 -6.26 9.72
CA ARG A 193 -17.77 -6.97 9.87
C ARG A 193 -17.81 -8.11 8.87
N VAL A 194 -18.14 -9.30 9.36
CA VAL A 194 -18.34 -10.51 8.56
C VAL A 194 -19.79 -10.92 8.74
N ALA A 195 -20.62 -10.74 7.70
CA ALA A 195 -21.98 -11.22 7.68
C ALA A 195 -21.99 -12.69 7.20
N ASP A 196 -22.57 -13.58 8.00
CA ASP A 196 -22.71 -15.00 7.71
C ASP A 196 -23.94 -15.24 6.83
N THR A 197 -23.87 -14.71 5.60
CA THR A 197 -24.84 -14.90 4.52
C THR A 197 -24.24 -15.79 3.44
N LEU A 198 -25.08 -16.25 2.49
CA LEU A 198 -24.64 -16.93 1.27
C LEU A 198 -25.02 -16.06 0.06
N PRO A 199 -24.07 -15.42 -0.64
CA PRO A 199 -22.63 -15.41 -0.38
C PRO A 199 -22.24 -14.61 0.87
N ARG A 200 -21.05 -14.86 1.41
CA ARG A 200 -20.55 -14.17 2.61
C ARG A 200 -20.23 -12.73 2.29
N VAL A 201 -20.52 -11.79 3.19
CA VAL A 201 -20.26 -10.36 2.98
C VAL A 201 -19.28 -9.83 4.03
N LEU A 202 -18.23 -9.15 3.56
CA LEU A 202 -17.25 -8.48 4.41
C LEU A 202 -17.38 -6.97 4.22
N GLU A 203 -17.31 -6.25 5.33
CA GLU A 203 -17.15 -4.79 5.34
C GLU A 203 -15.96 -4.42 6.21
N ILE A 204 -15.07 -3.60 5.67
CA ILE A 204 -13.84 -3.18 6.33
C ILE A 204 -13.80 -1.66 6.32
N ARG A 205 -13.50 -1.06 7.46
CA ARG A 205 -13.07 0.33 7.55
C ARG A 205 -11.70 0.36 8.20
N LEU A 206 -10.76 1.07 7.59
CA LEU A 206 -9.39 1.15 8.04
C LEU A 206 -8.89 2.58 7.93
N ASP A 207 -8.33 3.06 9.02
CA ASP A 207 -7.67 4.35 9.14
C ASP A 207 -6.21 4.13 9.54
N LEU A 208 -5.31 4.79 8.81
CA LEU A 208 -3.88 4.86 9.08
C LEU A 208 -3.54 6.31 9.37
N ALA A 209 -2.79 6.56 10.44
CA ALA A 209 -2.32 7.90 10.79
C ALA A 209 -0.81 7.88 10.99
N ASP A 210 -0.12 8.76 10.27
CA ASP A 210 1.32 9.03 10.40
C ASP A 210 2.23 7.79 10.33
N VAL A 211 1.88 6.82 9.48
CA VAL A 211 2.66 5.59 9.31
C VAL A 211 3.93 5.88 8.52
N ALA A 212 5.11 5.60 9.09
CA ALA A 212 6.38 5.88 8.43
C ALA A 212 6.62 4.96 7.23
N LEU A 213 6.72 5.54 6.03
CA LEU A 213 6.88 4.81 4.76
C LEU A 213 8.14 3.93 4.73
N ALA A 214 9.26 4.46 5.27
CA ALA A 214 10.54 3.75 5.28
C ALA A 214 10.49 2.46 6.09
N GLN A 215 9.75 2.45 7.21
CA GLN A 215 9.57 1.27 8.05
C GLN A 215 8.52 0.32 7.46
N LEU A 216 7.42 0.87 6.91
CA LEU A 216 6.34 0.07 6.32
C LEU A 216 6.80 -0.72 5.09
N LEU A 217 7.50 -0.06 4.16
CA LEU A 217 7.93 -0.68 2.91
C LEU A 217 9.28 -1.39 3.04
N GLN A 218 10.01 -1.16 4.14
CA GLN A 218 11.41 -1.58 4.30
C GLN A 218 12.29 -1.13 3.11
N ALA A 219 11.89 -0.05 2.45
CA ALA A 219 12.50 0.46 1.23
C ALA A 219 13.35 1.68 1.57
N LYS A 220 14.67 1.57 1.35
CA LYS A 220 15.63 2.65 1.59
C LYS A 220 15.35 3.96 0.84
N PRO A 221 14.89 3.96 -0.44
CA PRO A 221 14.79 5.20 -1.20
C PRO A 221 13.51 6.01 -0.93
N LEU A 222 12.62 5.57 -0.02
CA LEU A 222 11.35 6.26 0.23
C LEU A 222 11.20 6.65 1.70
N ARG A 223 10.99 7.94 1.96
CA ARG A 223 10.69 8.48 3.30
C ARG A 223 9.44 9.33 3.28
N GLY A 224 8.88 9.55 4.46
CA GLY A 224 7.65 10.32 4.67
C GLY A 224 6.67 9.55 5.55
N ALA A 225 5.50 10.14 5.74
CA ALA A 225 4.41 9.59 6.53
C ALA A 225 3.17 9.37 5.66
N LEU A 226 2.52 8.22 5.84
CA LEU A 226 1.26 7.85 5.21
C LEU A 226 0.11 8.03 6.21
N THR A 227 -0.88 8.81 5.80
CA THR A 227 -2.22 8.81 6.39
C THR A 227 -3.20 8.33 5.35
N ALA A 228 -4.10 7.42 5.70
CA ALA A 228 -5.07 6.89 4.75
C ALA A 228 -6.37 6.53 5.46
N ALA A 229 -7.49 6.70 4.78
CA ALA A 229 -8.80 6.25 5.23
C ALA A 229 -9.45 5.47 4.09
N VAL A 230 -9.83 4.22 4.36
CA VAL A 230 -10.35 3.30 3.34
C VAL A 230 -11.59 2.57 3.86
N THR A 231 -12.61 2.49 3.02
CA THR A 231 -13.77 1.61 3.23
C THR A 231 -13.83 0.59 2.10
N LEU A 232 -13.85 -0.69 2.46
CA LEU A 232 -13.87 -1.81 1.54
C LEU A 232 -15.09 -2.70 1.81
N GLY A 233 -15.58 -3.34 0.76
CA GLY A 233 -16.55 -4.40 0.81
C GLY A 233 -16.12 -5.56 -0.09
N ALA A 234 -16.47 -6.77 0.30
CA ALA A 234 -16.27 -7.98 -0.51
C ALA A 234 -17.43 -8.94 -0.32
N SER A 235 -17.69 -9.77 -1.33
CA SER A 235 -18.71 -10.81 -1.26
C SER A 235 -18.30 -12.06 -2.02
N GLY A 236 -18.42 -13.24 -1.41
CA GLY A 236 -17.90 -14.46 -2.01
C GLY A 236 -18.21 -15.73 -1.23
N ASN A 237 -18.03 -16.87 -1.90
CA ASN A 237 -18.15 -18.18 -1.29
C ASN A 237 -16.78 -18.80 -0.99
N THR A 238 -15.71 -18.25 -1.56
CA THR A 238 -14.31 -18.66 -1.34
C THR A 238 -13.44 -17.46 -0.96
N GLU A 239 -12.21 -17.71 -0.50
CA GLU A 239 -11.23 -16.63 -0.26
C GLU A 239 -10.91 -15.86 -1.54
N ASP A 240 -10.71 -16.57 -2.65
CA ASP A 240 -10.46 -15.97 -3.96
C ASP A 240 -11.64 -15.10 -4.42
N ASP A 241 -12.89 -15.53 -4.20
CA ASP A 241 -14.07 -14.71 -4.49
C ASP A 241 -14.09 -13.42 -3.67
N LEU A 242 -13.70 -13.49 -2.39
CA LEU A 242 -13.63 -12.31 -1.53
C LEU A 242 -12.55 -11.33 -2.02
N ILE A 243 -11.38 -11.83 -2.39
CA ILE A 243 -10.30 -10.99 -2.93
C ILE A 243 -10.71 -10.42 -4.30
N ALA A 244 -11.32 -11.23 -5.17
CA ALA A 244 -11.74 -10.86 -6.52
C ALA A 244 -12.96 -9.92 -6.54
N SER A 245 -13.78 -9.93 -5.50
CA SER A 245 -14.91 -9.00 -5.32
C SER A 245 -14.57 -7.76 -4.49
N LEU A 246 -13.34 -7.68 -3.96
CA LEU A 246 -12.92 -6.58 -3.12
C LEU A 246 -13.07 -5.25 -3.88
N SER A 247 -13.94 -4.40 -3.35
CA SER A 247 -14.29 -3.11 -3.92
C SER A 247 -14.36 -2.06 -2.82
N GLY A 248 -14.16 -0.81 -3.17
CA GLY A 248 -14.18 0.24 -2.16
C GLY A 248 -13.61 1.56 -2.63
N ARG A 249 -13.48 2.46 -1.67
CA ARG A 249 -12.98 3.80 -1.88
C ARG A 249 -12.23 4.29 -0.67
N GLY A 250 -11.38 5.29 -0.87
CA GLY A 250 -10.65 5.90 0.21
C GLY A 250 -9.94 7.17 -0.23
N ALA A 251 -9.07 7.65 0.64
CA ALA A 251 -8.12 8.70 0.35
C ALA A 251 -6.81 8.38 1.04
N LEU A 252 -5.71 8.85 0.44
CA LEU A 252 -4.41 8.86 1.09
C LEU A 252 -3.82 10.26 1.08
N VAL A 253 -3.01 10.52 2.08
CA VAL A 253 -2.17 11.69 2.23
C VAL A 253 -0.75 11.22 2.50
N LEU A 254 0.19 11.68 1.69
CA LEU A 254 1.61 11.52 1.91
C LEU A 254 2.17 12.84 2.40
N SER A 255 2.80 12.83 3.57
CA SER A 255 3.40 14.01 4.20
C SER A 255 4.91 13.86 4.23
N ASN A 256 5.64 14.96 3.96
CA ASN A 256 7.10 15.02 3.95
C ASN A 256 7.71 13.89 3.10
N LEU A 257 7.16 13.68 1.90
CA LEU A 257 7.60 12.65 0.99
C LEU A 257 9.00 12.99 0.47
N GLU A 258 9.94 12.07 0.68
CA GLU A 258 11.25 12.12 0.04
C GLU A 258 11.45 10.85 -0.80
N ILE A 259 11.69 11.02 -2.10
CA ILE A 259 12.02 9.93 -3.02
C ILE A 259 13.47 10.12 -3.44
N GLU A 260 14.37 9.26 -2.99
CA GLU A 260 15.77 9.30 -3.40
C GLU A 260 15.89 9.08 -4.92
N ARG A 261 17.01 9.54 -5.51
CA ARG A 261 17.31 9.37 -6.94
C ARG A 261 16.22 9.94 -7.87
N THR A 262 15.67 11.09 -7.49
CA THR A 262 14.55 11.72 -8.18
C THR A 262 14.64 13.25 -8.07
N ASP A 263 15.80 13.84 -8.37
CA ASP A 263 15.97 15.30 -8.32
C ASP A 263 14.95 16.03 -9.21
N ALA A 264 14.09 16.85 -8.60
CA ALA A 264 13.05 17.59 -9.31
C ALA A 264 13.63 18.51 -10.40
N THR A 265 14.82 19.06 -10.17
CA THR A 265 15.49 20.03 -11.05
C THR A 265 16.17 19.39 -12.26
N ALA A 266 16.14 18.06 -12.36
CA ALA A 266 16.83 17.32 -13.42
C ALA A 266 16.35 17.74 -14.81
N VAL A 267 15.03 17.86 -15.00
CA VAL A 267 14.43 18.27 -16.27
C VAL A 267 14.89 19.66 -16.68
N SER A 268 14.81 20.64 -15.77
CA SER A 268 15.25 22.02 -16.05
C SER A 268 16.76 22.10 -16.33
N SER A 269 17.56 21.33 -15.60
CA SER A 269 19.03 21.33 -15.74
C SER A 269 19.47 20.78 -17.10
N VAL A 270 18.93 19.62 -17.50
CA VAL A 270 19.25 19.02 -18.81
C VAL A 270 18.73 19.89 -19.95
N HIS A 271 17.51 20.42 -19.83
CA HIS A 271 16.92 21.32 -20.81
C HIS A 271 17.75 22.59 -21.03
N ALA A 272 18.40 23.11 -19.98
CA ALA A 272 19.27 24.28 -20.08
C ALA A 272 20.66 23.95 -20.65
N SER A 273 21.19 22.76 -20.38
CA SER A 273 22.54 22.36 -20.80
C SER A 273 22.65 21.97 -22.27
N VAL A 274 21.59 21.43 -22.87
CA VAL A 274 21.62 20.95 -24.27
C VAL A 274 21.28 22.10 -25.22
N LYS A 275 22.20 22.39 -26.15
CA LYS A 275 22.06 23.52 -27.10
C LYS A 275 21.74 23.09 -28.53
N GLU A 276 22.05 21.86 -28.92
CA GLU A 276 21.96 21.36 -30.31
C GLU A 276 21.07 20.11 -30.43
N ALA A 277 20.71 19.76 -31.68
CA ALA A 277 19.80 18.67 -32.00
C ALA A 277 20.31 17.33 -31.42
N PRO A 278 19.47 16.55 -30.72
CA PRO A 278 20.00 15.59 -29.77
C PRO A 278 20.25 14.19 -30.31
N ASP A 279 21.21 13.52 -29.67
CA ASP A 279 21.25 12.06 -29.52
C ASP A 279 20.35 11.69 -28.33
N GLU A 280 19.23 11.02 -28.60
CA GLU A 280 18.21 10.67 -27.61
C GLU A 280 18.80 9.89 -26.43
N LYS A 281 19.71 8.95 -26.70
CA LYS A 281 20.33 8.12 -25.65
C LYS A 281 21.20 8.97 -24.71
N LYS A 282 21.87 10.00 -25.24
CA LYS A 282 22.67 10.91 -24.42
C LYS A 282 21.79 11.77 -23.52
N ILE A 283 20.62 12.21 -23.99
CA ILE A 283 19.65 12.94 -23.15
C ILE A 283 19.14 12.06 -22.02
N GLU A 284 18.73 10.83 -22.32
CA GLU A 284 18.23 9.90 -21.31
C GLU A 284 19.29 9.59 -20.25
N GLN A 285 20.53 9.32 -20.67
CA GLN A 285 21.65 9.10 -19.74
C GLN A 285 21.96 10.34 -18.89
N ALA A 286 21.95 11.53 -19.48
CA ALA A 286 22.15 12.78 -18.75
C ALA A 286 21.01 13.00 -17.73
N LEU A 287 19.76 12.79 -18.13
CA LEU A 287 18.60 12.91 -17.24
C LEU A 287 18.69 11.93 -16.08
N LEU A 288 19.01 10.66 -16.35
CA LEU A 288 19.19 9.65 -15.31
C LEU A 288 20.29 10.04 -14.32
N SER A 289 21.44 10.51 -14.84
CA SER A 289 22.55 10.96 -14.00
C SER A 289 22.18 12.15 -13.12
N VAL A 290 21.38 13.09 -13.61
CA VAL A 290 20.95 14.25 -12.81
C VAL A 290 19.86 13.86 -11.81
N LEU A 291 18.90 13.02 -12.19
CA LEU A 291 17.88 12.48 -11.27
C LEU A 291 18.54 11.78 -10.07
N ASP A 292 19.62 11.04 -10.30
CA ASP A 292 20.34 10.29 -9.26
C ASP A 292 21.10 11.19 -8.25
N ARG A 293 21.23 12.50 -8.50
CA ARG A 293 22.02 13.42 -7.63
C ARG A 293 21.33 13.77 -6.31
N GLY A 294 20.01 13.68 -6.26
CA GLY A 294 19.25 14.21 -5.14
C GLY A 294 17.87 13.59 -4.99
N PRO A 295 17.23 13.80 -3.83
CA PRO A 295 15.87 13.36 -3.60
C PRO A 295 14.86 14.34 -4.17
N LEU A 296 13.71 13.81 -4.59
CA LEU A 296 12.48 14.59 -4.71
C LEU A 296 11.97 14.88 -3.31
N LYS A 297 11.62 16.13 -3.01
CA LYS A 297 10.98 16.50 -1.73
C LYS A 297 9.62 17.11 -2.00
N VAL A 298 8.58 16.53 -1.41
CA VAL A 298 7.20 17.03 -1.51
C VAL A 298 6.59 17.10 -0.11
N SER A 299 6.12 18.29 0.27
CA SER A 299 5.56 18.52 1.61
C SER A 299 4.28 17.75 1.85
N LYS A 300 3.36 17.76 0.87
CA LYS A 300 2.08 17.05 0.94
C LYS A 300 1.63 16.61 -0.45
N LEU A 301 1.16 15.38 -0.55
CA LEU A 301 0.40 14.86 -1.70
C LEU A 301 -0.87 14.21 -1.19
N GLU A 302 -1.97 14.43 -1.90
CA GLU A 302 -3.27 13.86 -1.56
C GLU A 302 -3.88 13.23 -2.81
N ALA A 303 -4.38 11.99 -2.67
CA ALA A 303 -5.00 11.27 -3.76
C ALA A 303 -6.25 10.51 -3.27
N PRO A 304 -7.36 10.56 -4.02
CA PRO A 304 -8.44 9.61 -3.81
C PRO A 304 -7.99 8.20 -4.20
N LEU A 305 -8.55 7.18 -3.57
CA LEU A 305 -8.34 5.77 -3.85
C LEU A 305 -9.65 5.14 -4.32
N VAL A 306 -9.54 4.29 -5.35
CA VAL A 306 -10.62 3.42 -5.81
C VAL A 306 -10.10 1.99 -5.81
N ILE A 307 -10.89 1.09 -5.25
CA ILE A 307 -10.59 -0.34 -5.19
C ILE A 307 -11.64 -1.06 -6.02
N THR A 308 -11.20 -1.89 -6.96
CA THR A 308 -12.09 -2.69 -7.81
C THR A 308 -11.41 -4.00 -8.14
N ASN A 309 -12.09 -5.10 -7.82
CA ASN A 309 -11.64 -6.47 -8.03
C ASN A 309 -10.22 -6.73 -7.50
N GLY A 310 -9.97 -6.31 -6.25
CA GLY A 310 -8.64 -6.46 -5.63
C GLY A 310 -7.54 -5.56 -6.22
N MET A 311 -7.88 -4.64 -7.14
CA MET A 311 -6.95 -3.64 -7.66
C MET A 311 -7.21 -2.28 -7.01
N VAL A 312 -6.21 -1.77 -6.31
CA VAL A 312 -6.19 -0.41 -5.75
C VAL A 312 -5.62 0.53 -6.81
N ARG A 313 -6.30 1.63 -7.08
CA ARG A 313 -5.82 2.72 -7.94
C ARG A 313 -5.89 4.03 -7.19
N SER A 314 -4.83 4.82 -7.24
CA SER A 314 -4.86 6.20 -6.78
C SER A 314 -5.20 7.14 -7.93
N GLY A 315 -5.95 8.19 -7.62
CA GLY A 315 -6.05 9.36 -8.48
C GLY A 315 -4.71 10.07 -8.60
N SER A 316 -4.60 10.97 -9.58
CA SER A 316 -3.38 11.78 -9.74
C SER A 316 -3.29 12.82 -8.61
N ALA A 317 -2.30 12.65 -7.73
CA ALA A 317 -1.89 13.67 -6.78
C ALA A 317 -0.96 14.66 -7.48
N LYS A 318 -1.13 15.95 -7.18
CA LYS A 318 -0.31 17.03 -7.73
C LYS A 318 0.40 17.80 -6.63
N ALA A 319 1.64 18.18 -6.89
CA ALA A 319 2.38 19.14 -6.09
C ALA A 319 3.15 20.08 -7.00
N GLN A 320 3.55 21.23 -6.46
CA GLN A 320 4.37 22.20 -7.17
C GLN A 320 5.55 22.61 -6.29
N ALA A 321 6.74 22.63 -6.88
CA ALA A 321 7.96 23.11 -6.27
C ALA A 321 8.56 24.20 -7.18
N GLY A 322 8.28 25.47 -6.88
CA GLY A 322 8.68 26.58 -7.75
C GLY A 322 8.03 26.49 -9.14
N ASN A 323 8.85 26.40 -10.18
CA ASN A 323 8.39 26.24 -11.58
C ASN A 323 8.28 24.77 -12.00
N ILE A 324 8.24 23.81 -11.06
CA ILE A 324 8.18 22.39 -11.36
C ILE A 324 6.86 21.82 -10.85
N GLU A 325 6.04 21.30 -11.77
CA GLU A 325 4.83 20.55 -11.44
C GLU A 325 5.18 19.06 -11.33
N ILE A 326 4.71 18.44 -10.25
CA ILE A 326 4.90 17.02 -9.95
C ILE A 326 3.54 16.37 -9.94
N ARG A 327 3.38 15.27 -10.67
CA ARG A 327 2.18 14.44 -10.63
C ARG A 327 2.51 13.00 -10.30
N LEU A 328 1.92 12.48 -9.22
CA LEU A 328 2.10 11.11 -8.76
C LEU A 328 0.79 10.34 -8.88
N SER A 329 0.83 9.15 -9.45
CA SER A 329 -0.30 8.20 -9.49
C SER A 329 0.24 6.79 -9.35
N GLY A 330 -0.60 5.83 -8.96
CA GLY A 330 -0.19 4.45 -8.90
C GLY A 330 -1.33 3.46 -8.77
N SER A 331 -0.98 2.18 -8.88
CA SER A 331 -1.87 1.07 -8.69
C SER A 331 -1.17 -0.10 -8.02
N LEU A 332 -1.94 -0.86 -7.24
CA LEU A 332 -1.51 -2.09 -6.58
C LEU A 332 -2.51 -3.18 -6.95
N ASN A 333 -2.02 -4.25 -7.58
CA ASN A 333 -2.80 -5.45 -7.86
C ASN A 333 -2.51 -6.48 -6.75
N ILE A 334 -3.46 -6.65 -5.84
CA ILE A 334 -3.32 -7.56 -4.70
C ILE A 334 -3.20 -9.03 -5.18
N PRO A 335 -4.10 -9.55 -6.06
CA PRO A 335 -3.98 -10.90 -6.59
C PRO A 335 -2.63 -11.20 -7.26
N LYS A 336 -2.13 -10.26 -8.08
CA LYS A 336 -0.86 -10.44 -8.82
C LYS A 336 0.37 -10.02 -8.03
N ARG A 337 0.21 -9.48 -6.82
CA ARG A 337 1.27 -8.90 -5.98
C ARG A 337 2.17 -7.94 -6.76
N SER A 338 1.58 -7.12 -7.62
CA SER A 338 2.32 -6.22 -8.51
C SER A 338 1.95 -4.77 -8.26
N VAL A 339 2.92 -3.88 -8.45
CA VAL A 339 2.77 -2.43 -8.30
C VAL A 339 3.07 -1.75 -9.64
N ASP A 340 2.43 -0.62 -9.88
CA ASP A 340 2.76 0.32 -10.96
C ASP A 340 2.59 1.73 -10.42
N ALA A 341 3.67 2.49 -10.30
CA ALA A 341 3.67 3.86 -9.82
C ALA A 341 4.31 4.76 -10.87
N LEU A 342 3.69 5.91 -11.11
CA LEU A 342 4.06 6.87 -12.13
C LEU A 342 4.26 8.25 -11.52
N LEU A 343 5.45 8.80 -11.73
CA LEU A 343 5.81 10.15 -11.38
C LEU A 343 6.10 10.94 -12.66
N ASN A 344 5.37 12.03 -12.86
CA ASN A 344 5.63 12.99 -13.93
C ASN A 344 6.22 14.26 -13.31
N ILE A 345 7.29 14.76 -13.93
CA ILE A 345 7.97 15.99 -13.57
C ILE A 345 7.90 16.91 -14.79
N GLU A 346 7.27 18.07 -14.66
CA GLU A 346 7.12 19.04 -15.74
C GLU A 346 7.62 20.41 -15.30
N VAL A 347 8.35 21.09 -16.19
CA VAL A 347 8.75 22.48 -15.97
C VAL A 347 7.66 23.39 -16.52
N VAL A 348 7.07 24.20 -15.65
CA VAL A 348 6.01 25.16 -15.94
C VAL A 348 6.62 26.52 -16.28
N GLY A 349 6.25 27.09 -17.42
CA GLY A 349 6.63 28.43 -17.87
C GLY A 349 7.73 28.46 -18.96
N GLY A 350 7.66 29.47 -19.85
CA GLY A 350 8.74 29.84 -20.78
C GLY A 350 8.64 29.38 -22.24
N SER A 351 7.78 28.41 -22.59
CA SER A 351 7.60 27.92 -23.98
C SER A 351 6.22 27.28 -24.20
N SER A 352 5.80 27.14 -25.47
CA SER A 352 4.56 26.44 -25.86
C SER A 352 4.59 24.94 -25.53
N VAL A 353 5.78 24.33 -25.60
CA VAL A 353 6.04 22.94 -25.18
C VAL A 353 6.66 22.95 -23.79
N ARG A 354 6.07 22.19 -22.86
CA ARG A 354 6.58 22.02 -21.50
C ARG A 354 7.62 20.89 -21.47
N PRO A 355 8.88 21.16 -21.09
CA PRO A 355 9.87 20.12 -20.86
C PRO A 355 9.40 19.23 -19.71
N GLY A 356 9.50 17.91 -19.89
CA GLY A 356 9.06 16.96 -18.87
C GLY A 356 9.77 15.62 -18.93
N ALA A 357 9.69 14.89 -17.83
CA ALA A 357 10.18 13.52 -17.70
C ALA A 357 9.20 12.67 -16.90
N MET A 358 9.25 11.36 -17.15
CA MET A 358 8.43 10.38 -16.45
C MET A 358 9.33 9.35 -15.79
N VAL A 359 9.10 9.07 -14.51
CA VAL A 359 9.73 7.97 -13.77
C VAL A 359 8.65 6.97 -13.41
N ARG A 360 8.86 5.70 -13.76
CA ARG A 360 7.90 4.63 -13.49
C ARG A 360 8.55 3.52 -12.67
N TRP A 361 7.85 3.06 -11.64
CA TRP A 361 8.19 1.87 -10.86
C TRP A 361 7.15 0.79 -11.13
N ALA A 362 7.52 -0.30 -11.77
CA ALA A 362 6.57 -1.37 -12.12
C ALA A 362 7.16 -2.76 -11.86
N GLY A 363 6.30 -3.73 -11.51
CA GLY A 363 6.71 -5.12 -11.31
C GLY A 363 6.22 -5.72 -10.00
N PRO A 364 6.88 -6.77 -9.49
CA PRO A 364 6.59 -7.34 -8.17
C PRO A 364 6.68 -6.28 -7.08
N PHE A 365 5.76 -6.33 -6.12
CA PHE A 365 5.68 -5.36 -5.02
C PHE A 365 6.97 -5.27 -4.18
N ASP A 366 7.73 -6.36 -4.09
CA ASP A 366 8.97 -6.46 -3.32
C ASP A 366 10.22 -6.02 -4.09
N ALA A 367 10.17 -5.96 -5.42
CA ALA A 367 11.29 -5.58 -6.27
C ALA A 367 10.80 -4.87 -7.56
N PRO A 368 10.20 -3.67 -7.45
CA PRO A 368 9.75 -2.92 -8.62
C PRO A 368 10.95 -2.41 -9.44
N GLU A 369 10.85 -2.52 -10.76
CA GLU A 369 11.83 -1.98 -11.70
C GLU A 369 11.59 -0.50 -11.94
N ARG A 370 12.65 0.32 -11.87
CA ARG A 370 12.60 1.77 -12.13
C ARG A 370 13.01 2.07 -13.57
N THR A 371 12.13 2.70 -14.33
CA THR A 371 12.38 3.18 -15.70
C THR A 371 12.19 4.69 -15.80
N VAL A 372 12.89 5.34 -16.73
CA VAL A 372 12.82 6.79 -16.98
C VAL A 372 12.56 7.03 -18.46
N ASP A 373 11.59 7.88 -18.78
CA ASP A 373 11.28 8.31 -20.15
C ASP A 373 11.51 9.83 -20.27
N ALA A 374 12.30 10.21 -21.27
CA ALA A 374 12.69 11.60 -21.55
C ALA A 374 12.04 12.20 -22.80
N LYS A 375 11.05 11.55 -23.44
CA LYS A 375 10.49 11.98 -24.73
C LYS A 375 10.01 13.43 -24.72
N ALA A 376 9.26 13.84 -23.69
CA ALA A 376 8.75 15.21 -23.59
C ALA A 376 9.89 16.24 -23.50
N LEU A 377 10.97 15.91 -22.77
CA LEU A 377 12.19 16.72 -22.71
C LEU A 377 12.90 16.78 -24.09
N ILE A 378 13.04 15.65 -24.78
CA ILE A 378 13.64 15.60 -26.12
C ILE A 378 12.84 16.47 -27.10
N THR A 379 11.51 16.35 -27.12
CA THR A 379 10.64 17.19 -27.95
C THR A 379 10.82 18.69 -27.66
N ALA A 380 10.88 19.07 -26.38
CA ALA A 380 11.10 20.46 -25.98
C ALA A 380 12.46 21.00 -26.44
N ILE A 381 13.53 20.21 -26.31
CA ILE A 381 14.88 20.56 -26.78
C ILE A 381 14.90 20.72 -28.31
N THR A 382 14.31 19.78 -29.04
CA THR A 382 14.25 19.81 -30.50
C THR A 382 13.50 21.04 -31.00
N LEU A 383 12.34 21.36 -30.41
CA LEU A 383 11.58 22.56 -30.80
C LEU A 383 12.37 23.84 -30.52
N ARG A 384 13.00 23.95 -29.34
CA ARG A 384 13.87 25.08 -29.01
C ARG A 384 15.05 25.22 -29.98
N ALA A 385 15.63 24.11 -30.42
CA ALA A 385 16.72 24.11 -31.40
C ALA A 385 16.23 24.63 -32.77
N ILE A 386 15.03 24.23 -33.20
CA ILE A 386 14.38 24.72 -34.43
C ILE A 386 14.10 26.23 -34.32
N GLU A 387 13.51 26.68 -33.22
CA GLU A 387 13.21 28.10 -32.99
C GLU A 387 14.47 28.98 -33.02
N ARG A 388 15.57 28.53 -32.40
CA ARG A 388 16.87 29.22 -32.46
C ARG A 388 17.48 29.20 -33.86
N GLY A 389 17.36 28.07 -34.57
CA GLY A 389 17.82 27.95 -35.95
C GLY A 389 17.14 28.95 -36.89
N GLY A 390 15.82 29.11 -36.76
CA GLY A 390 15.05 30.09 -37.54
C GLY A 390 15.42 31.56 -37.24
N GLN A 391 15.68 31.89 -35.97
CA GLN A 391 16.13 33.25 -35.60
C GLN A 391 17.51 33.59 -36.20
N ASN A 392 18.42 32.61 -36.26
CA ASN A 392 19.75 32.82 -36.84
C ASN A 392 19.69 33.08 -38.35
N ILE A 393 18.72 32.51 -39.07
CA ILE A 393 18.54 32.75 -40.52
C ILE A 393 18.04 34.17 -40.77
N ASN A 394 17.03 34.64 -40.02
CA ASN A 394 16.51 36.01 -40.14
C ASN A 394 17.60 37.07 -39.86
N LEU A 395 18.45 36.86 -38.85
CA LEU A 395 19.57 37.76 -38.54
C LEU A 395 20.67 37.75 -39.61
N GLN A 396 20.79 36.66 -40.37
CA GLN A 396 21.75 36.56 -41.47
C GLN A 396 21.24 37.25 -42.75
N GLU A 397 19.92 37.24 -42.99
CA GLU A 397 19.27 37.94 -44.11
C GLU A 397 19.17 39.46 -43.90
N GLU A 398 19.11 39.94 -42.66
CA GLU A 398 19.11 41.37 -42.32
C GLU A 398 20.51 42.02 -42.32
N ARG A 399 21.58 41.30 -42.67
CA ARG A 399 22.90 41.93 -42.89
C ARG A 399 22.84 42.85 -44.11
N PRO A 400 23.09 44.17 -43.98
CA PRO A 400 23.14 45.05 -45.13
C PRO A 400 24.30 44.63 -46.04
N ALA A 401 24.01 44.50 -47.34
CA ALA A 401 25.02 44.31 -48.37
C ALA A 401 26.15 45.36 -48.22
N PRO A 402 27.42 45.00 -48.47
CA PRO A 402 28.55 45.90 -48.27
C PRO A 402 28.36 47.20 -49.05
N ALA A 403 28.53 48.32 -48.35
CA ALA A 403 28.41 49.65 -48.93
C ALA A 403 29.35 49.80 -50.13
N LYS A 404 28.77 49.93 -51.33
CA LYS A 404 29.49 50.36 -52.54
C LYS A 404 30.11 51.73 -52.27
N LYS A 405 31.44 51.80 -52.20
CA LYS A 405 32.19 53.06 -52.16
C LYS A 405 31.81 53.91 -53.37
N LYS A 406 31.19 55.07 -53.11
CA LYS A 406 30.87 56.10 -54.11
C LYS A 406 32.18 56.68 -54.68
N ARG A 407 32.33 56.62 -56.00
CA ARG A 407 33.33 57.38 -56.76
C ARG A 407 33.04 58.89 -56.63
N GLN A 408 34.06 59.66 -56.27
CA GLN A 408 34.08 61.12 -56.40
C GLN A 408 34.47 61.52 -57.83
N PRO A 409 33.95 62.64 -58.37
CA PRO A 409 34.40 63.20 -59.64
C PRO A 409 35.47 64.27 -59.42
N ALA A 410 36.57 64.23 -60.18
CA ALA A 410 37.45 65.38 -60.36
C ALA A 410 38.11 65.37 -61.75
N LYS A 411 37.75 66.41 -62.50
CA LYS A 411 38.45 67.22 -63.52
C LYS A 411 39.66 66.67 -64.31
N ASN A 412 39.52 66.84 -65.63
CA ASN A 412 40.46 66.84 -66.75
C ASN A 412 41.96 67.07 -66.48
N GLU A 413 42.77 66.25 -67.15
CA GLU A 413 44.00 66.66 -67.84
C GLU A 413 44.15 65.83 -69.13
N VAL A 414 44.60 66.48 -70.20
CA VAL A 414 44.70 66.00 -71.59
C VAL A 414 46.08 65.35 -71.81
N GLU A 415 46.20 64.52 -72.88
CA GLU A 415 47.45 64.06 -73.54
C GLU A 415 47.94 62.67 -73.04
N SER A 416 48.19 61.62 -73.83
CA SER A 416 48.39 61.40 -75.27
C SER A 416 48.12 59.92 -75.66
N VAL A 417 47.76 59.72 -76.94
CA VAL A 417 47.46 58.49 -77.75
C VAL A 417 48.72 57.55 -77.78
N PRO A 418 48.70 56.19 -78.04
CA PRO A 418 47.99 55.59 -79.19
C PRO A 418 47.52 54.10 -79.26
N LEU A 419 46.57 53.93 -80.19
CA LEU A 419 46.33 52.86 -81.20
C LEU A 419 45.84 51.43 -80.84
N LEU A 420 44.59 51.19 -81.28
CA LEU A 420 43.85 50.00 -81.77
C LEU A 420 44.64 48.74 -82.24
N PRO A 421 44.07 47.51 -82.17
CA PRO A 421 43.03 47.06 -83.13
C PRO A 421 41.84 46.23 -82.58
N PRO A 422 40.78 46.02 -83.40
CA PRO A 422 39.49 45.39 -83.06
C PRO A 422 39.44 43.91 -83.55
N PRO A 423 38.25 43.30 -83.76
CA PRO A 423 37.28 42.78 -82.80
C PRO A 423 37.09 41.24 -82.93
N ALA A 424 36.48 40.59 -81.95
CA ALA A 424 35.88 39.25 -82.17
C ALA A 424 34.39 39.29 -81.85
N ASN A 425 33.64 39.31 -82.93
CA ASN A 425 32.19 39.26 -83.03
C ASN A 425 31.74 37.80 -82.92
N ILE A 426 30.94 37.42 -81.92
CA ILE A 426 30.11 36.21 -82.03
C ILE A 426 28.75 36.44 -81.37
N SER A 427 27.74 36.15 -82.20
CA SER A 427 26.31 36.40 -82.14
C SER A 427 25.52 35.81 -80.94
N PRO A 428 24.25 36.23 -80.77
CA PRO A 428 23.48 36.03 -79.55
C PRO A 428 22.79 34.66 -79.44
N ALA A 429 22.34 34.39 -78.21
CA ALA A 429 21.63 33.24 -77.70
C ALA A 429 20.40 32.79 -78.51
N PRO A 430 19.95 31.55 -78.23
CA PRO A 430 18.53 31.34 -77.98
C PRO A 430 18.28 30.62 -76.64
N GLN A 431 17.47 31.24 -75.79
CA GLN A 431 16.60 30.56 -74.83
C GLN A 431 15.39 29.95 -75.57
N PRO A 432 14.39 29.35 -74.90
CA PRO A 432 14.40 28.30 -73.88
C PRO A 432 13.56 27.09 -74.36
N ARG A 433 13.56 25.97 -73.61
CA ARG A 433 12.42 25.05 -73.64
C ARG A 433 11.98 24.68 -72.23
N SER A 434 10.80 25.17 -71.88
CA SER A 434 9.88 24.56 -70.93
C SER A 434 9.48 23.17 -71.40
N GLN A 435 9.28 22.23 -70.48
CA GLN A 435 8.13 21.34 -70.50
C GLN A 435 7.90 20.69 -69.14
N ASN A 436 6.61 20.49 -68.87
CA ASN A 436 6.00 19.82 -67.72
C ASN A 436 6.50 18.40 -67.50
#